data_AF-A0A834CG20-F1
#
_entry.id   AF-A0A834CG20-F1
#
_cell.length_a   1.000
_cell.length_b   1.000
_cell.length_c   1.000
_cell.angle_alpha   90.00
_cell.angle_beta   90.00
_cell.angle_gamma   90.00
#
_symmetry.space_group_name_H-M   'P 1'
#
loop_
_entity.id
_entity.type
_entity.pdbx_description
1 polymer ?
#
loop_
_entity_poly.entity_id
_entity_poly.type
_entity_poly.pdbx_seq_one_letter_code
_entity_poly.pdbx_strand_id
1 'polypeptide(L)'
;MRKTCGNILDSLRGDCYQILIEDCVPLLKKYVREGRTFDYVINDLTAIPISTSPEEDSTWEFLRLILDLSIRVLHPKGKYFTQGNSVNLTEALSLYEEQLGKLSCPVDFRKQVVCVPSYLEQWVFYTAWKK
;
A
#
# COMPACT_ATOMS: atom_id res chain seq x y z
N MET A 1 -1.80 21.07 3.30
CA MET A 1 -2.46 20.59 2.05
C MET A 1 -3.38 21.60 1.36
N ARG A 2 -3.91 22.66 2.02
CA ARG A 2 -4.88 23.58 1.40
C ARG A 2 -4.47 24.21 0.06
N LYS A 3 -3.18 24.51 -0.16
CA LYS A 3 -2.68 25.02 -1.45
C LYS A 3 -2.89 24.05 -2.62
N THR A 4 -2.81 22.74 -2.35
CA THR A 4 -2.92 21.68 -3.36
C THR A 4 -4.34 21.10 -3.43
N CYS A 5 -4.99 20.95 -2.27
CA CYS A 5 -6.28 20.25 -2.14
C CYS A 5 -7.48 21.20 -1.98
N GLY A 6 -7.27 22.52 -1.90
CA GLY A 6 -8.35 23.48 -1.63
C GLY A 6 -9.02 23.22 -0.27
N ASN A 7 -10.35 23.17 -0.27
CA ASN A 7 -11.18 22.91 0.92
C ASN A 7 -11.69 21.46 1.02
N ILE A 8 -11.28 20.55 0.13
CA ILE A 8 -11.82 19.17 0.11
C ILE A 8 -11.52 18.42 1.41
N LEU A 9 -10.41 18.74 2.08
CA LEU A 9 -10.00 18.09 3.33
C LEU A 9 -10.51 18.82 4.58
N ASP A 10 -11.36 19.84 4.43
CA ASP A 10 -11.97 20.56 5.56
C ASP A 10 -12.98 19.68 6.30
N SER A 11 -13.57 18.72 5.57
CA SER A 11 -14.39 17.66 6.12
C SER A 11 -13.74 16.30 5.88
N LEU A 12 -13.79 15.44 6.89
CA LEU A 12 -13.33 14.05 6.80
C LEU A 12 -14.34 13.15 6.07
N ARG A 13 -15.52 13.66 5.70
CA ARG A 13 -16.54 12.92 4.95
C ARG A 13 -17.18 13.83 3.91
N GLY A 14 -17.45 13.27 2.74
CA GLY A 14 -18.28 13.87 1.69
C GLY A 14 -19.12 12.80 0.99
N ASP A 15 -19.77 13.16 -0.11
CA ASP A 15 -20.71 12.28 -0.80
C ASP A 15 -20.07 11.00 -1.36
N CYS A 16 -18.77 11.07 -1.70
CA CYS A 16 -18.04 10.00 -2.35
C CYS A 16 -16.69 9.64 -1.68
N TYR A 17 -16.41 10.19 -0.49
CA TYR A 17 -15.18 9.87 0.24
C TYR A 17 -15.37 9.94 1.75
N GLN A 18 -14.50 9.22 2.45
CA GLN A 18 -14.34 9.31 3.89
C GLN A 18 -12.88 9.13 4.26
N ILE A 19 -12.44 9.83 5.30
CA ILE A 19 -11.13 9.75 5.91
C ILE A 19 -11.34 9.19 7.30
N LEU A 20 -10.68 8.06 7.58
CA LEU A 20 -10.73 7.39 8.87
C LEU A 20 -9.40 7.63 9.57
N ILE A 21 -9.45 8.25 10.76
CA ILE A 21 -8.25 8.55 11.57
C ILE A 21 -8.00 7.36 12.50
N GLU A 22 -7.48 6.28 11.93
CA GLU A 22 -7.25 5.01 12.61
C GLU A 22 -6.02 4.32 12.00
N ASP A 23 -5.47 3.32 12.70
CA ASP A 23 -4.49 2.41 12.12
C ASP A 23 -5.16 1.58 11.00
N CYS A 24 -4.51 1.52 9.84
CA CYS A 24 -5.00 0.77 8.69
C CYS A 24 -5.02 -0.75 8.92
N VAL A 25 -4.17 -1.31 9.79
CA VAL A 25 -4.06 -2.76 9.98
C VAL A 25 -5.33 -3.36 10.62
N PRO A 26 -5.83 -2.85 11.77
CA PRO A 26 -7.11 -3.28 12.32
C PRO A 26 -8.29 -3.09 11.35
N LEU A 27 -8.28 -1.98 10.60
CA LEU A 27 -9.33 -1.65 9.64
C LEU A 27 -9.36 -2.61 8.45
N LEU A 28 -8.21 -2.93 7.88
CA LEU A 28 -8.09 -3.93 6.83
C LEU A 28 -8.52 -5.32 7.33
N LYS A 29 -8.09 -5.73 8.53
CA LYS A 29 -8.56 -6.99 9.16
C LYS A 29 -10.08 -7.02 9.32
N LYS A 30 -10.71 -5.88 9.66
CA LYS A 30 -12.17 -5.76 9.70
C LYS A 30 -12.79 -5.95 8.33
N TYR A 31 -12.32 -5.25 7.30
CA TYR A 31 -12.85 -5.39 5.93
C TYR A 31 -12.70 -6.79 5.35
N VAL A 32 -11.58 -7.46 5.65
CA VAL A 32 -11.39 -8.87 5.31
C VAL A 32 -12.45 -9.76 5.97
N ARG A 33 -12.74 -9.56 7.26
CA ARG A 33 -13.77 -10.33 7.98
C ARG A 33 -15.19 -10.06 7.45
N GLU A 34 -15.45 -8.82 7.01
CA GLU A 34 -16.73 -8.41 6.43
C GLU A 34 -16.90 -8.84 4.97
N GLY A 35 -15.86 -9.40 4.33
CA GLY A 35 -15.88 -9.72 2.90
C GLY A 35 -15.96 -8.48 2.00
N ARG A 36 -15.61 -7.30 2.55
CA ARG A 36 -15.63 -6.04 1.81
C ARG A 36 -14.46 -6.03 0.81
N THR A 37 -14.76 -5.67 -0.43
CA THR A 37 -13.75 -5.55 -1.49
C THR A 37 -13.76 -4.17 -2.13
N PHE A 38 -12.62 -3.82 -2.73
CA PHE A 38 -12.40 -2.56 -3.43
C PHE A 38 -11.82 -2.82 -4.82
N ASP A 39 -12.26 -2.06 -5.83
CA ASP A 39 -11.71 -2.14 -7.18
C ASP A 39 -10.23 -1.72 -7.21
N TYR A 40 -9.86 -0.79 -6.33
CA TYR A 40 -8.50 -0.31 -6.19
C TYR A 40 -8.10 -0.21 -4.72
N VAL A 41 -6.87 -0.60 -4.43
CA VAL A 41 -6.22 -0.36 -3.15
C VAL A 41 -4.92 0.39 -3.43
N ILE A 42 -4.76 1.57 -2.84
CA ILE A 42 -3.56 2.40 -3.01
C ILE A 42 -2.89 2.47 -1.65
N ASN A 43 -1.70 1.88 -1.55
CA ASN A 43 -0.86 1.98 -0.37
C ASN A 43 0.08 3.17 -0.52
N ASP A 44 -0.20 4.21 0.27
CA ASP A 44 0.61 5.42 0.39
C ASP A 44 1.09 5.61 1.85
N LEU A 45 1.45 4.49 2.50
CA LEU A 45 2.08 4.51 3.81
C LEU A 45 3.53 5.01 3.70
N THR A 46 4.08 5.43 4.84
CA THR A 46 5.50 5.75 4.97
C THR A 46 6.38 4.54 4.61
N ALA A 47 7.58 4.79 4.09
CA ALA A 47 8.51 3.74 3.65
C ALA A 47 8.76 2.66 4.71
N ILE A 48 8.81 3.07 5.99
CA ILE A 48 8.69 2.19 7.14
C ILE A 48 7.30 2.45 7.73
N PRO A 49 6.36 1.50 7.66
CA PRO A 49 5.03 1.69 8.22
C PRO A 49 5.08 1.83 9.75
N ILE A 50 4.21 2.67 10.31
CA ILE A 50 4.17 2.91 11.76
C ILE A 50 3.45 1.74 12.44
N SER A 51 4.08 1.14 13.45
CA SER A 51 3.47 0.12 14.30
C SER A 51 3.35 0.59 15.75
N THR A 52 2.25 0.23 16.41
CA THR A 52 2.05 0.45 17.85
C THR A 52 2.51 -0.74 18.70
N SER A 53 2.93 -1.84 18.08
CA SER A 53 3.36 -3.06 18.77
C SER A 53 4.87 -3.05 19.02
N PRO A 54 5.33 -3.36 20.25
CA PRO A 54 6.77 -3.42 20.56
C PRO A 54 7.49 -4.68 20.00
N GLU A 55 6.78 -5.59 19.33
CA GLU A 55 7.22 -6.98 19.03
C GLU A 55 7.42 -7.29 17.53
N GLU A 56 7.61 -6.30 16.65
CA GLU A 56 7.83 -6.62 15.23
C GLU A 56 9.27 -7.09 14.97
N ASP A 57 9.48 -8.41 15.08
CA ASP A 57 10.75 -9.10 14.88
C ASP A 57 11.33 -9.00 13.44
N SER A 58 10.64 -8.35 12.48
CA SER A 58 11.19 -8.02 11.15
C SER A 58 10.32 -7.04 10.36
N THR A 59 10.90 -5.95 9.85
CA THR A 59 10.26 -4.97 8.94
C THR A 59 9.60 -5.62 7.73
N TRP A 60 10.18 -6.71 7.21
CA TRP A 60 9.65 -7.41 6.04
C TRP A 60 8.38 -8.20 6.32
N GLU A 61 8.26 -8.76 7.53
CA GLU A 61 7.05 -9.48 7.95
C GLU A 61 5.88 -8.52 8.12
N PHE A 62 6.14 -7.32 8.63
CA PHE A 62 5.10 -6.29 8.73
C PHE A 62 4.66 -5.78 7.35
N LEU A 63 5.61 -5.54 6.45
CA LEU A 63 5.30 -5.18 5.07
C LEU A 63 4.47 -6.29 4.37
N ARG A 64 4.83 -7.56 4.58
CA ARG A 64 4.09 -8.71 4.06
C ARG A 64 2.67 -8.79 4.63
N LEU A 65 2.48 -8.51 5.91
CA LEU A 65 1.16 -8.45 6.54
C LEU A 65 0.26 -7.41 5.85
N ILE A 66 0.79 -6.19 5.62
CA ILE A 66 0.03 -5.11 4.96
C ILE A 66 -0.29 -5.48 3.51
N LEU A 67 0.68 -6.04 2.78
CA LEU A 67 0.46 -6.51 1.40
C LEU A 67 -0.64 -7.58 1.35
N ASP A 68 -0.57 -8.59 2.21
CA ASP A 68 -1.54 -9.69 2.23
C ASP A 68 -2.96 -9.18 2.53
N LEU A 69 -3.11 -8.35 3.56
CA LEU A 69 -4.40 -7.75 3.90
C LEU A 69 -4.95 -6.88 2.76
N SER A 70 -4.09 -6.08 2.11
CA SER A 70 -4.46 -5.24 0.98
C SER A 70 -4.94 -6.05 -0.21
N ILE A 71 -4.26 -7.15 -0.55
CA ILE A 71 -4.67 -8.05 -1.62
C ILE A 71 -5.96 -8.80 -1.24
N ARG A 72 -6.16 -9.18 0.01
CA ARG A 72 -7.39 -9.86 0.44
C ARG A 72 -8.64 -8.99 0.28
N VAL A 73 -8.55 -7.68 0.53
CA VAL A 73 -9.65 -6.74 0.27
C VAL A 73 -9.69 -6.23 -1.18
N LEU A 74 -8.77 -6.65 -2.05
CA LEU A 74 -8.80 -6.29 -3.46
C LEU A 74 -9.83 -7.14 -4.22
N HIS A 75 -10.67 -6.49 -5.02
CA HIS A 75 -11.58 -7.18 -5.93
C HIS A 75 -10.78 -8.08 -6.91
N PRO A 76 -11.29 -9.25 -7.36
CA PRO A 76 -10.54 -10.16 -8.25
C PRO A 76 -10.02 -9.53 -9.55
N LYS A 77 -10.74 -8.53 -10.08
CA LYS A 77 -10.32 -7.75 -11.27
C LYS A 77 -9.66 -6.40 -10.94
N GLY A 78 -9.43 -6.15 -9.64
CA GLY A 78 -8.91 -4.89 -9.15
C GLY A 78 -7.39 -4.76 -9.32
N LYS A 79 -6.88 -3.58 -8.97
CA LYS A 79 -5.43 -3.31 -8.96
C LYS A 79 -4.97 -2.70 -7.64
N TYR A 80 -3.84 -3.18 -7.16
CA TYR A 80 -3.10 -2.62 -6.05
C TYR A 80 -1.97 -1.72 -6.57
N PHE A 81 -1.84 -0.53 -5.98
CA PHE A 81 -0.78 0.42 -6.32
C PHE A 81 0.02 0.78 -5.06
N THR A 82 1.34 0.91 -5.21
CA THR A 82 2.21 1.39 -4.12
C THR A 82 3.48 2.01 -4.68
N GLN A 83 4.07 2.91 -3.91
CA GLN A 83 5.48 3.25 -4.05
C GLN A 83 6.34 2.03 -3.65
N GLY A 84 7.50 1.86 -4.28
CA GLY A 84 8.50 0.84 -3.98
C GLY A 84 9.69 1.41 -3.22
N ASN A 85 10.72 1.83 -3.95
CA ASN A 85 11.91 2.47 -3.39
C ASN A 85 12.72 3.19 -4.48
N SER A 86 13.85 3.80 -4.11
CA SER A 86 14.87 4.29 -5.07
C SER A 86 15.29 3.17 -6.01
N VAL A 87 15.44 3.49 -7.31
CA VAL A 87 15.88 2.54 -8.34
C VAL A 87 17.25 1.93 -8.05
N ASN A 88 18.07 2.64 -7.25
CA ASN A 88 19.43 2.21 -6.89
C ASN A 88 19.46 1.17 -5.76
N LEU A 89 18.36 0.99 -5.01
CA LEU A 89 18.28 0.05 -3.88
C LEU A 89 17.79 -1.33 -4.36
N THR A 90 18.56 -1.96 -5.23
CA THR A 90 18.20 -3.21 -5.93
C THR A 90 17.94 -4.37 -4.98
N GLU A 91 18.71 -4.51 -3.91
CA GLU A 91 18.52 -5.56 -2.90
C GLU A 91 17.20 -5.39 -2.15
N ALA A 92 16.88 -4.17 -1.71
CA ALA A 92 15.62 -3.87 -1.04
C ALA A 92 14.41 -4.09 -1.97
N LEU A 93 14.52 -3.71 -3.24
CA LEU A 93 13.50 -3.98 -4.26
C LEU A 93 13.30 -5.49 -4.47
N SER A 94 14.39 -6.26 -4.48
CA SER A 94 14.33 -7.72 -4.64
C SER A 94 13.66 -8.38 -3.43
N LEU A 95 14.02 -7.98 -2.21
CA LEU A 95 13.40 -8.46 -0.98
C LEU A 95 11.90 -8.10 -0.88
N TYR A 96 11.52 -6.93 -1.39
CA TYR A 96 10.11 -6.53 -1.52
C TYR A 96 9.36 -7.46 -2.48
N GLU A 97 9.93 -7.72 -3.66
CA GLU A 97 9.35 -8.61 -4.67
C GLU A 97 9.21 -10.06 -4.17
N GLU A 98 10.13 -10.52 -3.32
CA GLU A 98 9.99 -11.82 -2.64
C GLU A 98 8.77 -11.87 -1.71
N GLN A 99 8.41 -10.77 -1.05
CA GLN A 99 7.21 -10.74 -0.19
C GLN A 99 5.93 -10.87 -1.01
N LEU A 100 5.88 -10.34 -2.24
CA LEU A 100 4.74 -10.53 -3.15
C LEU A 100 4.54 -12.02 -3.52
N GLY A 101 5.61 -12.81 -3.52
CA GLY A 101 5.54 -14.27 -3.72
C GLY A 101 5.03 -15.07 -2.51
N LYS A 102 4.92 -14.44 -1.33
CA LYS A 102 4.56 -15.09 -0.05
C LYS A 102 3.15 -14.71 0.44
N LEU A 103 2.33 -14.12 -0.44
CA LEU A 103 0.96 -13.72 -0.11
C LEU A 103 0.00 -14.92 -0.13
N SER A 104 -1.16 -14.77 0.50
CA SER A 104 -2.20 -15.82 0.60
C SER A 104 -2.81 -16.24 -0.73
N CYS A 105 -2.69 -15.41 -1.77
CA CYS A 105 -3.04 -15.78 -3.14
C CYS A 105 -1.94 -15.37 -4.13
N PRO A 106 -1.78 -16.09 -5.24
CA PRO A 106 -0.83 -15.72 -6.28
C PRO A 106 -1.17 -14.36 -6.88
N VAL A 107 -0.15 -13.53 -7.05
CA VAL A 107 -0.25 -12.22 -7.70
C VAL A 107 0.72 -12.13 -8.86
N ASP A 108 0.40 -11.29 -9.83
CA ASP A 108 1.36 -10.72 -10.77
C ASP A 108 1.59 -9.26 -10.44
N PHE A 109 2.73 -8.74 -10.88
CA PHE A 109 3.03 -7.33 -10.74
C PHE A 109 3.81 -6.80 -11.95
N ARG A 110 3.78 -5.48 -12.10
CA ARG A 110 4.69 -4.73 -12.96
C ARG A 110 5.24 -3.55 -12.17
N LYS A 111 6.43 -3.10 -12.56
CA LYS A 111 7.07 -1.92 -11.99
C LYS A 111 7.34 -0.85 -13.04
N GLN A 112 7.30 0.41 -12.62
CA GLN A 112 7.61 1.57 -13.45
C GLN A 112 8.59 2.47 -12.72
N VAL A 113 9.61 2.96 -13.43
CA VAL A 113 10.54 3.96 -12.92
C VAL A 113 9.97 5.34 -13.21
N VAL A 114 9.87 6.19 -12.19
CA VAL A 114 9.24 7.50 -12.24
C VAL A 114 10.19 8.54 -11.65
N CYS A 115 10.27 9.70 -12.30
CA CYS A 115 10.94 10.87 -11.75
C CYS A 115 9.93 11.66 -10.91
N VAL A 116 10.11 11.69 -9.59
CA VAL A 116 9.39 12.59 -8.70
C VAL A 116 10.28 13.82 -8.50
N PRO A 117 9.90 15.03 -8.97
CA PRO A 117 10.83 16.16 -9.05
C PRO A 117 11.53 16.52 -7.73
N SER A 118 10.81 16.40 -6.61
CA SER A 118 11.34 16.72 -5.28
C SER A 118 12.18 15.61 -4.65
N TYR A 119 12.16 14.39 -5.19
CA TYR A 119 12.94 13.27 -4.64
C TYR A 119 14.41 13.37 -5.02
N LEU A 120 14.73 14.07 -6.12
CA LEU A 120 16.10 14.20 -6.64
C LEU A 120 16.76 12.84 -6.99
N GLU A 121 15.96 11.79 -7.11
CA GLU A 121 16.33 10.46 -7.58
C GLU A 121 15.12 9.77 -8.24
N GLN A 122 15.37 8.69 -8.98
CA GLN A 122 14.34 7.92 -9.68
C GLN A 122 13.72 6.88 -8.73
N TRP A 123 12.38 6.82 -8.68
CA TRP A 123 11.62 5.89 -7.83
C TRP A 123 10.97 4.78 -8.63
N VAL A 124 10.91 3.59 -8.04
CA VAL A 124 10.13 2.47 -8.54
C VAL A 124 8.72 2.51 -7.95
N PHE A 125 7.70 2.39 -8.79
CA PHE A 125 6.30 2.21 -8.39
C PHE A 125 5.79 0.85 -8.87
N TYR A 126 4.99 0.18 -8.05
CA TYR A 126 4.43 -1.13 -8.34
C TYR A 126 2.93 -1.05 -8.65
N THR A 127 2.51 -1.84 -9.64
CA THR A 127 1.11 -2.24 -9.82
C THR A 127 1.04 -3.75 -9.65
N ALA A 128 0.19 -4.26 -8.75
CA ALA A 128 -0.03 -5.69 -8.54
C ALA A 128 -1.51 -6.07 -8.71
N TRP A 129 -1.79 -7.31 -9.10
CA TRP A 129 -3.14 -7.84 -9.27
C TRP A 129 -3.17 -9.35 -8.99
N LYS A 130 -4.35 -9.86 -8.63
CA LYS A 130 -4.59 -11.30 -8.44
C LYS A 130 -4.48 -12.04 -9.77
N LYS A 131 -3.86 -13.21 -9.77
CA LYS A 131 -3.86 -14.14 -10.92
C LYS A 131 -5.22 -14.78 -11.13
#